data_AF-H2C3I0-F1
#
_entry.id   AF-H2C3I0-F1
#
_cell.length_a   1.000
_cell.length_b   1.000
_cell.length_c   1.000
_cell.angle_alpha   90.00
_cell.angle_beta   90.00
_cell.angle_gamma   90.00
#
_symmetry.space_group_name_H-M   'P 1'
#
loop_
_entity.id
_entity.type
_entity.pdbx_description
1 polymer ?
#
loop_
_entity_poly.entity_id
_entity_poly.type
_entity_poly.pdbx_seq_one_letter_code
_entity_poly.pdbx_strand_id
1 'polypeptide(L)'
;MDGFRAIIIDVFLSSRVSDYSKIQEEGSVRMRKCNHFNGKSCNLVLTEDSLLCSWREGESVSPHPVLCYLCPFYSTNREGKTKVGLLELLGYYTTIKRNLERELIHIESKIGETLYSSIALKRRREELINIMDQTDRRISLIKTLMRLEGES
;
A
#
# COMPACT_ATOMS: atom_id res chain seq x y z
N MET A 1 25.66 1.32 8.02
CA MET A 1 24.87 0.40 8.87
C MET A 1 23.44 0.25 8.34
N ASP A 2 22.87 1.31 7.75
CA ASP A 2 21.49 1.39 7.21
C ASP A 2 21.14 0.30 6.17
N GLY A 3 22.09 -0.11 5.33
CA GLY A 3 21.87 -1.18 4.35
C GLY A 3 21.72 -2.58 4.97
N PHE A 4 22.33 -2.85 6.13
CA PHE A 4 22.33 -4.18 6.72
C PHE A 4 20.96 -4.56 7.28
N ARG A 5 20.26 -3.62 7.93
CA ARG A 5 18.90 -3.84 8.43
C ARG A 5 17.90 -4.06 7.30
N ALA A 6 18.03 -3.30 6.20
CA ALA A 6 17.21 -3.52 5.01
C ALA A 6 17.41 -4.94 4.45
N ILE A 7 18.65 -5.41 4.36
CA ILE A 7 18.97 -6.78 3.91
C ILE A 7 18.34 -7.83 4.84
N ILE A 8 18.39 -7.64 6.16
CA ILE A 8 17.75 -8.56 7.12
C ILE A 8 16.24 -8.62 6.87
N ILE A 9 15.58 -7.47 6.72
CA ILE A 9 14.15 -7.38 6.43
C ILE A 9 13.84 -8.09 5.10
N ASP A 10 14.66 -7.86 4.06
CA ASP A 10 14.49 -8.50 2.75
C ASP A 10 14.60 -10.02 2.83
N VAL A 11 15.61 -10.55 3.53
CA VAL A 11 15.78 -12.00 3.73
C VAL A 11 14.60 -12.58 4.51
N PHE A 12 14.18 -11.89 5.57
CA PHE A 12 13.05 -12.32 6.38
C PHE A 12 11.74 -12.36 5.57
N LEU A 13 11.41 -11.28 4.86
CA LEU A 13 10.16 -11.14 4.13
C LEU A 13 10.10 -11.98 2.85
N SER A 14 11.21 -12.12 2.12
CA SER A 14 11.25 -12.89 0.87
C SER A 14 10.87 -14.37 1.05
N SER A 15 11.11 -14.94 2.23
CA SER A 15 10.73 -16.32 2.56
C SER A 15 9.24 -16.48 2.94
N ARG A 16 8.53 -15.39 3.23
CA ARG A 16 7.18 -15.42 3.84
C ARG A 16 6.11 -14.67 3.04
N VAL A 17 6.52 -13.82 2.10
CA VAL A 17 5.63 -13.00 1.27
C VAL A 17 5.68 -13.47 -0.17
N SER A 18 4.53 -13.85 -0.72
CA SER A 18 4.39 -14.17 -2.14
C SER A 18 4.65 -12.94 -3.01
N ASP A 19 5.27 -13.13 -4.17
CA ASP A 19 5.61 -12.06 -5.12
C ASP A 19 6.46 -10.93 -4.51
N TYR A 20 7.27 -11.25 -3.49
CA TYR A 20 8.07 -10.27 -2.76
C TYR A 20 8.94 -9.39 -3.65
N SER A 21 9.65 -9.98 -4.62
CA SER A 21 10.50 -9.24 -5.55
C SER A 21 9.74 -8.17 -6.33
N LYS A 22 8.51 -8.47 -6.74
CA LYS A 22 7.64 -7.52 -7.43
C LYS A 22 7.18 -6.39 -6.50
N ILE A 23 6.79 -6.73 -5.27
CA ILE A 23 6.42 -5.74 -4.23
C ILE A 23 7.59 -4.80 -3.95
N GLN A 24 8.79 -5.35 -3.81
CA GLN A 24 10.02 -4.59 -3.54
C GLN A 24 10.37 -3.66 -4.71
N GLU A 25 10.26 -4.15 -5.96
CA GLU A 25 10.52 -3.36 -7.15
C GLU A 25 9.52 -2.20 -7.29
N GLU A 26 8.22 -2.49 -7.22
CA GLU A 26 7.16 -1.48 -7.29
C GLU A 26 7.30 -0.46 -6.16
N GLY A 27 7.60 -0.93 -4.95
CA GLY A 27 7.88 -0.08 -3.78
C GLY A 27 9.08 0.85 -4.00
N SER A 28 10.17 0.33 -4.56
CA SER A 28 11.37 1.10 -4.87
C SER A 28 11.14 2.14 -5.97
N VAL A 29 10.33 1.81 -6.99
CA VAL A 29 9.90 2.77 -8.01
C VAL A 29 9.06 3.89 -7.38
N ARG A 30 8.12 3.55 -6.50
CA ARG A 30 7.29 4.55 -5.78
C ARG A 30 8.13 5.44 -4.88
N MET A 31 9.08 4.86 -4.15
CA MET A 31 10.00 5.60 -3.27
C MET A 31 10.78 6.66 -4.07
N ARG A 32 11.36 6.28 -5.21
CA ARG A 32 12.10 7.20 -6.09
C ARG A 32 11.24 8.31 -6.70
N LYS A 33 9.94 8.06 -6.87
CA LYS A 33 8.97 9.02 -7.42
C LYS A 33 8.20 9.79 -6.34
N CYS A 34 8.46 9.54 -5.06
CA CYS A 34 7.69 10.10 -3.97
C CYS A 34 8.08 11.56 -3.74
N ASN A 35 7.10 12.46 -3.72
CA ASN A 35 7.33 13.88 -3.43
C ASN A 35 7.87 14.12 -2.00
N HIS A 36 7.65 13.15 -1.11
CA HIS A 36 8.03 13.21 0.30
C HIS A 36 9.36 12.53 0.62
N PHE A 37 10.02 11.92 -0.35
CA PHE A 37 11.28 11.22 -0.14
C PHE A 37 12.47 12.08 -0.60
N ASN A 38 13.35 12.44 0.33
CA ASN A 38 14.49 13.31 0.06
C ASN A 38 15.78 12.56 -0.36
N GLY A 39 15.66 11.29 -0.74
CA GLY A 39 16.81 10.41 -1.07
C GLY A 39 17.35 9.62 0.13
N LYS A 40 17.02 10.00 1.36
CA LYS A 40 17.44 9.29 2.58
C LYS A 40 16.27 8.87 3.48
N SER A 41 15.27 9.73 3.60
CA SER A 41 14.17 9.62 4.55
C SER A 41 12.85 10.12 3.97
N CYS A 42 11.74 9.63 4.53
CA CYS A 42 10.40 10.12 4.22
C CYS A 42 10.04 11.25 5.17
N ASN A 43 9.66 12.40 4.62
CA ASN A 43 9.28 13.59 5.39
C ASN A 43 7.81 13.56 5.85
N LEU A 44 6.98 12.71 5.23
CA LEU A 44 5.54 12.62 5.51
C LEU A 44 5.21 11.49 6.47
N VAL A 45 5.82 10.31 6.31
CA VAL A 45 5.38 9.11 7.02
C VAL A 45 6.19 8.89 8.29
N LEU A 46 5.48 8.80 9.41
CA LEU A 46 5.98 8.29 10.68
C LEU A 46 5.42 6.88 10.88
N THR A 47 6.28 5.92 11.19
CA THR A 47 5.86 4.56 11.52
C THR A 47 6.75 4.03 12.64
N GLU A 48 6.15 3.23 13.51
CA GLU A 48 6.83 2.52 14.59
C GLU A 48 7.06 1.05 14.22
N ASP A 49 6.50 0.59 13.09
CA ASP A 49 6.56 -0.81 12.68
C ASP A 49 7.97 -1.15 12.19
N SER A 50 8.58 -2.14 12.85
CA SER A 50 9.98 -2.48 12.64
C SER A 50 10.26 -3.06 11.25
N LEU A 51 9.25 -3.72 10.66
CA LEU A 51 9.25 -4.34 9.33
C LEU A 51 9.00 -3.32 8.19
N LEU A 52 8.46 -2.14 8.51
CA LEU A 52 8.19 -1.07 7.55
C LEU A 52 9.32 -0.03 7.49
N CYS A 53 10.24 -0.07 8.44
CA CYS A 53 11.38 0.86 8.55
C CYS A 53 12.70 0.13 8.32
N SER A 54 13.48 0.56 7.32
CA SER A 54 14.87 0.12 7.18
C SER A 54 15.77 0.78 8.23
N TRP A 55 15.47 2.03 8.62
CA TRP A 55 16.21 2.78 9.62
C TRP A 55 15.39 3.94 10.20
N ARG A 56 15.73 4.40 11.41
CA ARG A 56 15.09 5.54 12.08
C ARG A 56 16.12 6.34 12.87
N GLU A 57 16.06 7.67 12.75
CA GLU A 57 16.80 8.61 13.58
C GLU A 57 15.84 9.73 14.03
N GLY A 58 15.50 9.74 15.32
CA GLY A 58 14.48 10.62 15.87
C GLY A 58 13.13 10.45 15.19
N GLU A 59 12.67 11.49 14.50
CA GLU A 59 11.43 11.49 13.71
C GLU A 59 11.65 11.30 12.21
N SER A 60 12.88 11.02 11.78
CA SER A 60 13.22 10.74 10.39
C SER A 60 13.22 9.23 10.19
N VAL A 61 12.41 8.74 9.25
CA VAL A 61 12.31 7.32 8.92
C VAL A 61 12.85 7.10 7.51
N SER A 62 13.78 6.15 7.36
CA SER A 62 14.08 5.58 6.05
C SER A 62 13.07 4.45 5.80
N PRO A 63 12.13 4.63 4.85
CA PRO A 63 11.10 3.64 4.62
C PRO A 63 11.70 2.41 3.95
N HIS A 64 11.25 1.23 4.36
CA HIS A 64 11.49 0.01 3.60
C HIS A 64 10.66 0.06 2.28
N PRO A 65 11.13 -0.48 1.14
CA PRO A 65 10.35 -0.48 -0.11
C PRO A 65 8.92 -1.02 0.03
N VAL A 66 8.71 -2.00 0.90
CA VAL A 66 7.38 -2.55 1.24
C VAL A 66 6.44 -1.47 1.79
N LEU A 67 6.93 -0.56 2.65
CA LEU A 67 6.13 0.57 3.12
C LEU A 67 5.76 1.50 1.95
N CYS A 68 6.68 1.78 1.03
CA CYS A 68 6.40 2.60 -0.15
C CYS A 68 5.40 1.94 -1.11
N TYR A 69 5.40 0.61 -1.21
CA TYR A 69 4.39 -0.14 -1.95
C TYR A 69 2.99 0.02 -1.35
N LEU A 70 2.90 -0.01 -0.01
CA LEU A 70 1.66 0.14 0.75
C LEU A 70 1.23 1.59 0.98
N CYS A 71 2.13 2.56 0.82
CA CYS A 71 1.84 3.95 1.14
C CYS A 71 0.86 4.56 0.12
N PRO A 72 -0.31 5.07 0.55
CA PRO A 72 -1.25 5.73 -0.34
C PRO A 72 -0.89 7.19 -0.65
N PHE A 73 0.13 7.74 0.02
CA PHE A 73 0.42 9.16 0.01
C PHE A 73 1.58 9.59 -0.90
N TYR A 74 2.21 8.64 -1.62
CA TYR A 74 3.48 8.89 -2.34
C TYR A 74 3.41 10.03 -3.38
N SER A 75 2.23 10.24 -3.99
CA SER A 75 1.98 11.28 -5.00
C SER A 75 1.15 12.46 -4.48
N THR A 76 0.93 12.54 -3.16
CA THR A 76 0.13 13.63 -2.57
C THR A 76 1.00 14.84 -2.28
N ASN A 77 0.42 16.04 -2.22
CA ASN A 77 1.10 17.24 -1.75
C ASN A 77 0.71 17.56 -0.29
N ARG A 78 0.53 16.52 0.53
CA ARG A 78 0.17 16.70 1.94
C ARG A 78 1.30 17.38 2.69
N GLU A 79 0.94 18.34 3.53
CA GLU A 79 1.84 18.97 4.48
C GLU A 79 1.72 18.30 5.85
N GLY A 80 2.81 18.32 6.61
CA GLY A 80 2.89 17.74 7.95
C GLY A 80 3.21 16.25 7.98
N LYS A 81 3.39 15.70 9.18
CA LYS A 81 3.71 14.28 9.40
C LYS A 81 2.43 13.48 9.66
N THR A 82 2.35 12.30 9.08
CA THR A 82 1.24 11.35 9.21
C THR A 82 1.76 10.05 9.82
N LYS A 83 1.15 9.61 10.92
CA LYS A 83 1.39 8.26 11.45
C LYS A 83 0.77 7.22 10.52
N VAL A 84 1.57 6.26 10.07
CA VAL A 84 1.16 5.18 9.17
C VAL A 84 1.71 3.88 9.72
N GLY A 85 0.93 3.23 10.58
CA GLY A 85 1.19 1.86 11.00
C GLY A 85 0.43 0.84 10.15
N LEU A 86 0.70 -0.44 10.35
CA LEU A 86 -0.02 -1.54 9.68
C LEU A 86 -1.53 -1.49 9.94
N LEU A 87 -1.95 -1.12 11.15
CA LEU A 87 -3.38 -0.99 11.51
C LEU A 87 -4.06 0.17 10.76
N GLU A 88 -3.39 1.32 10.67
CA GLU A 88 -3.90 2.48 9.93
C GLU A 88 -4.00 2.17 8.43
N LEU A 89 -2.98 1.50 7.87
CA LEU A 89 -3.00 1.04 6.48
C LEU A 89 -4.13 0.05 6.22
N LEU A 90 -4.35 -0.90 7.14
CA LEU A 90 -5.45 -1.86 7.04
C LEU A 90 -6.80 -1.14 7.04
N GLY A 91 -7.01 -0.19 7.97
CA GLY A 91 -8.23 0.60 8.05
C GLY A 91 -8.47 1.43 6.78
N TYR A 92 -7.42 2.05 6.25
CA TYR A 92 -7.46 2.81 5.00
C TYR A 92 -7.91 1.93 3.82
N TYR A 93 -7.22 0.82 3.56
CA TYR A 93 -7.54 -0.05 2.42
C TYR A 93 -8.88 -0.78 2.59
N THR A 94 -9.27 -1.14 3.82
CA THR A 94 -10.61 -1.70 4.08
C THR A 94 -11.71 -0.70 3.77
N THR A 95 -11.49 0.59 4.05
CA THR A 95 -12.43 1.66 3.71
C THR A 95 -12.54 1.83 2.19
N ILE A 96 -11.41 1.82 1.48
CA ILE A 96 -11.40 1.84 0.01
C ILE A 96 -12.18 0.65 -0.55
N LYS A 97 -11.89 -0.56 -0.07
CA LYS A 97 -12.57 -1.78 -0.52
C LYS A 97 -14.09 -1.67 -0.39
N ARG A 98 -14.59 -1.25 0.77
CA ARG A 98 -16.04 -1.05 1.00
C ARG A 98 -16.65 -0.02 0.04
N ASN A 99 -15.92 1.05 -0.28
CA ASN A 99 -16.40 2.05 -1.22
C ASN A 99 -16.45 1.51 -2.66
N LEU A 100 -15.44 0.75 -3.08
CA LEU A 100 -15.41 0.07 -4.38
C LEU A 100 -16.55 -0.94 -4.52
N GLU A 101 -16.80 -1.75 -3.49
CA GLU A 101 -17.90 -2.71 -3.45
C GLU A 101 -19.25 -2.02 -3.63
N ARG A 102 -19.50 -0.90 -2.93
CA ARG A 102 -20.73 -0.11 -3.09
C ARG A 102 -20.87 0.47 -4.49
N GLU A 103 -19.79 0.99 -5.06
CA GLU A 103 -19.80 1.54 -6.42
C GLU A 103 -20.04 0.45 -7.47
N LEU A 104 -19.44 -0.73 -7.29
CA LEU A 104 -19.67 -1.89 -8.16
C LEU A 104 -21.13 -2.33 -8.13
N ILE A 105 -21.73 -2.48 -6.95
CA ILE A 105 -23.16 -2.84 -6.81
C ILE A 105 -24.04 -1.82 -7.55
N HIS A 106 -23.75 -0.53 -7.40
CA HIS A 106 -24.49 0.55 -8.09
C HIS A 106 -24.34 0.54 -9.60
N ILE A 107 -23.15 0.19 -10.12
CA ILE A 107 -22.94 0.05 -11.56
C ILE A 107 -23.64 -1.19 -12.10
N GLU A 108 -23.57 -2.30 -11.37
CA GLU A 108 -24.21 -3.56 -11.75
C GLU A 108 -25.73 -3.44 -11.78
N SER A 109 -26.35 -2.72 -10.82
CA SER A 109 -27.78 -2.43 -10.85
C SER A 109 -28.18 -1.61 -12.08
N LYS A 110 -27.40 -0.57 -12.42
CA LYS A 110 -27.64 0.26 -13.61
C LYS A 110 -27.49 -0.51 -14.93
N ILE A 111 -26.51 -1.41 -15.01
CA ILE A 111 -26.31 -2.28 -16.17
C ILE A 111 -27.50 -3.23 -16.33
N GLY A 112 -28.02 -3.79 -15.24
CA GLY A 112 -29.18 -4.68 -15.26
C GLY A 112 -30.50 -4.00 -15.66
N GLU A 113 -30.65 -2.71 -15.33
CA GLU A 113 -31.86 -1.92 -15.62
C GLU A 113 -31.92 -1.38 -17.06
N THR A 114 -30.79 -1.24 -17.76
CA THR A 114 -30.76 -0.68 -19.13
C THR A 114 -30.56 -1.76 -20.19
N LEU A 115 -31.56 -1.93 -21.08
CA LEU A 115 -31.50 -2.78 -22.28
C LEU A 115 -30.30 -2.49 -23.19
N TYR A 116 -29.74 -1.28 -23.12
CA TYR A 116 -28.51 -0.86 -23.76
C TYR A 116 -27.50 -0.40 -22.70
N SER A 117 -26.93 -1.34 -21.94
CA SER A 117 -25.84 -1.04 -21.01
C SER A 117 -24.73 -0.28 -21.75
N SER A 118 -24.42 0.95 -21.35
CA SER A 118 -23.43 1.74 -22.07
C SER A 118 -22.04 1.10 -21.93
N ILE A 119 -21.25 1.11 -23.02
CA ILE A 119 -19.86 0.61 -23.04
C ILE A 119 -19.03 1.28 -21.93
N ALA A 120 -19.33 2.55 -21.62
CA ALA A 120 -18.71 3.29 -20.54
C ALA A 120 -18.93 2.64 -19.15
N LEU A 121 -20.15 2.15 -18.85
CA LEU A 121 -20.43 1.47 -17.58
C LEU A 121 -19.67 0.14 -17.46
N LYS A 122 -19.59 -0.63 -18.55
CA LYS A 122 -18.80 -1.89 -18.59
C LYS A 122 -17.32 -1.62 -18.35
N ARG A 123 -16.76 -0.62 -19.02
CA ARG A 123 -15.36 -0.20 -18.83
C ARG A 123 -15.10 0.25 -17.40
N ARG A 124 -15.98 1.09 -16.83
CA ARG A 124 -15.85 1.54 -15.44
C ARG A 124 -15.89 0.38 -14.45
N ARG A 125 -16.75 -0.62 -14.69
CA ARG A 125 -16.81 -1.85 -13.89
C ARG A 125 -15.47 -2.59 -13.91
N GLU A 126 -14.89 -2.80 -15.08
CA GLU A 126 -13.57 -3.45 -15.22
C GLU A 126 -12.46 -2.66 -14.52
N GLU A 127 -12.46 -1.33 -14.63
CA GLU A 127 -11.53 -0.46 -13.91
C GLU A 127 -11.66 -0.64 -12.38
N LEU A 128 -12.89 -0.66 -11.85
CA LEU A 128 -13.14 -0.85 -10.43
C LEU A 128 -12.72 -2.24 -9.93
N ILE A 129 -12.96 -3.29 -10.71
CA ILE A 129 -12.49 -4.65 -10.40
C ILE A 129 -10.97 -4.68 -10.32
N ASN A 130 -10.27 -4.08 -11.27
CA ASN A 130 -8.80 -3.99 -11.24
C ASN A 130 -8.30 -3.24 -9.99
N ILE A 131 -8.94 -2.15 -9.60
CA ILE A 131 -8.59 -1.41 -8.38
C ILE A 131 -8.89 -2.25 -7.13
N MET A 132 -9.98 -3.01 -7.14
CA MET A 132 -10.37 -3.90 -6.05
C MET A 132 -9.35 -5.02 -5.84
N ASP A 133 -8.91 -5.68 -6.92
CA ASP A 133 -7.87 -6.70 -6.87
C ASP A 133 -6.55 -6.15 -6.31
N GLN A 134 -6.17 -4.94 -6.74
CA GLN A 134 -4.99 -4.27 -6.20
C GLN A 134 -5.14 -3.89 -4.72
N THR A 135 -6.36 -3.54 -4.29
CA THR A 135 -6.68 -3.23 -2.90
C THR A 135 -6.60 -4.49 -2.05
N ASP A 136 -7.15 -5.61 -2.54
CA ASP A 136 -7.11 -6.90 -1.86
C ASP A 136 -5.70 -7.46 -1.69
N ARG A 137 -4.84 -7.30 -2.70
CA ARG A 137 -3.41 -7.65 -2.59
C ARG A 137 -2.73 -6.87 -1.46
N ARG A 138 -3.01 -5.57 -1.34
CA ARG A 138 -2.44 -4.74 -0.26
C ARG A 138 -2.99 -5.13 1.11
N ILE A 139 -4.29 -5.39 1.22
CA ILE A 139 -4.90 -5.90 2.46
C ILE A 139 -4.27 -7.23 2.88
N SER A 140 -4.09 -8.16 1.93
CA SER A 140 -3.47 -9.46 2.19
C SER A 140 -2.02 -9.32 2.67
N LEU A 141 -1.25 -8.44 2.03
CA LEU A 141 0.11 -8.13 2.43
C LEU A 141 0.15 -7.53 3.85
N ILE A 142 -0.69 -6.53 4.14
CA ILE A 142 -0.76 -5.90 5.47
C ILE A 142 -1.10 -6.94 6.55
N LYS A 143 -2.11 -7.79 6.33
CA LYS A 143 -2.46 -8.88 7.24
C LYS A 143 -1.31 -9.86 7.46
N THR A 144 -0.51 -10.10 6.42
CA THR A 144 0.67 -10.96 6.53
C THR A 144 1.74 -10.29 7.38
N LEU A 145 2.07 -9.03 7.12
CA LEU A 145 3.03 -8.26 7.91
C LEU A 145 2.62 -8.16 9.39
N MET A 146 1.33 -7.96 9.69
CA MET A 146 0.83 -7.92 11.07
C MET A 146 1.04 -9.24 11.81
N ARG A 147 0.85 -10.38 11.12
CA ARG A 147 1.12 -11.70 11.69
C ARG A 147 2.60 -11.87 12.01
N LEU A 148 3.47 -11.44 11.08
CA LEU A 148 4.92 -11.52 11.24
C LEU A 148 5.44 -10.63 12.36
N GLU A 149 4.86 -9.44 12.53
CA GLU A 149 5.22 -8.53 13.62
C GLU A 149 4.79 -9.07 14.98
N GLY A 150 3.66 -9.80 15.06
CA GLY A 150 3.24 -10.48 16.28
C GLY A 150 4.05 -11.73 16.65
N GLU A 151 4.86 -12.26 15.72
CA GLU A 151 5.79 -13.39 15.94
C GLU A 151 7.19 -12.94 16.35
N SER A 152 7.50 -11.64 16.22
CA SER A 152 8.82 -11.03 16.44
C SER A 152 8.93 -10.38 17.83
#